data_AF-A0A3D5EWE0-F1
#
_entry.id   AF-A0A3D5EWE0-F1
#
_cell.length_a   1.000
_cell.length_b   1.000
_cell.length_c   1.000
_cell.angle_alpha   90.00
_cell.angle_beta   90.00
_cell.angle_gamma   90.00
#
_symmetry.space_group_name_H-M   'P 1'
#
loop_
_entity.id
_entity.type
_entity.pdbx_description
1 polymer ?
#
loop_
_entity_poly.entity_id
_entity_poly.type
_entity_poly.pdbx_seq_one_letter_code
_entity_poly.pdbx_strand_id
1 'polypeptide(L)'
;GDGGGFSVDAQLRIEARERDGLERLLRYGSRPAFALERPREIDPDPLVHERVKRGPGGSVSLMLTPMQLLDRLAALIPPPSKHRHRYHGVLAPNLPLREAVTARAQPTERAVAPTRIESLRPHAAAAESLHRQADQRIAW
;
A
#
# COMPACT_ATOMS: atom_id res chain seq x y z
N GLY A 1 17.72 -2.43 3.28
CA GLY A 1 16.98 -1.30 3.87
C GLY A 1 15.82 -1.06 2.96
N ASP A 2 14.66 -1.58 3.33
CA ASP A 2 13.55 -1.74 2.39
C ASP A 2 12.81 -0.40 2.29
N GLY A 3 13.12 0.32 1.21
CA GLY A 3 12.46 1.57 0.86
C GLY A 3 10.99 1.30 0.59
N GLY A 4 10.14 1.61 1.57
CA GLY A 4 8.68 1.52 1.49
C GLY A 4 8.15 2.39 0.35
N GLY A 5 8.08 1.82 -0.84
CA GLY A 5 7.32 2.32 -1.97
C GLY A 5 5.98 1.60 -2.03
N PHE A 6 4.94 2.33 -2.46
CA PHE A 6 3.67 1.71 -2.84
C PHE A 6 3.78 1.26 -4.29
N SER A 7 3.39 0.02 -4.58
CA SER A 7 3.18 -0.43 -5.96
C SER A 7 1.91 0.24 -6.49
N VAL A 8 2.05 1.14 -7.46
CA VAL A 8 0.92 1.75 -8.16
C VAL A 8 0.77 1.04 -9.50
N ASP A 9 -0.40 0.45 -9.72
CA ASP A 9 -0.77 -0.07 -11.04
C ASP A 9 -1.29 1.08 -11.91
N ALA A 10 -0.47 1.52 -12.87
CA ALA A 10 -0.80 2.60 -13.78
C ALA A 10 -1.78 2.21 -14.90
N GLN A 11 -2.16 0.93 -15.01
CA GLN A 11 -3.14 0.46 -15.99
C GLN A 11 -4.58 0.68 -15.51
N LEU A 12 -4.80 0.86 -14.20
CA LEU A 12 -6.11 1.15 -13.65
C LEU A 12 -6.51 2.59 -13.98
N ARG A 13 -7.46 2.74 -14.91
CA ARG A 13 -8.11 4.02 -15.25
C ARG A 13 -9.59 3.95 -14.94
N ILE A 14 -10.14 5.06 -14.43
CA ILE A 14 -11.57 5.22 -14.15
C ILE A 14 -12.01 6.49 -14.86
N GLU A 15 -12.90 6.37 -15.84
CA GLU A 15 -13.42 7.52 -16.57
C GLU A 15 -14.39 8.35 -15.71
N ALA A 16 -14.58 9.63 -16.03
CA ALA A 16 -15.36 10.57 -15.21
C ALA A 16 -16.82 10.13 -14.92
N ARG A 17 -17.38 9.25 -15.74
CA ARG A 17 -18.75 8.71 -15.59
C ARG A 17 -18.81 7.22 -15.29
N GLU A 18 -17.67 6.57 -15.04
CA GLU A 18 -17.59 5.14 -14.76
C GLU A 18 -17.85 4.85 -13.27
N ARG A 19 -19.13 4.78 -12.90
CA ARG A 19 -19.56 4.63 -11.51
C ARG A 19 -19.12 3.30 -10.90
N ASP A 20 -19.13 2.22 -11.68
CA ASP A 20 -18.73 0.89 -11.21
C ASP A 20 -17.23 0.83 -10.91
N GLY A 21 -16.41 1.47 -11.74
CA GLY A 21 -14.97 1.61 -11.52
C GLY A 21 -14.66 2.40 -10.25
N LEU A 22 -15.36 3.51 -10.03
CA LEU A 22 -15.25 4.29 -8.79
C LEU A 22 -15.68 3.49 -7.56
N GLU A 23 -16.79 2.76 -7.66
CA GLU A 23 -17.27 1.90 -6.58
C GLU A 23 -16.23 0.83 -6.23
N ARG A 24 -15.63 0.18 -7.24
CA ARG A 24 -14.57 -0.79 -7.03
C ARG A 24 -13.36 -0.19 -6.32
N LEU A 25 -12.94 1.02 -6.70
CA LEU A 25 -11.85 1.73 -6.05
C LEU A 25 -12.17 2.07 -4.59
N LEU A 26 -13.38 2.57 -4.32
CA LEU A 26 -13.80 2.91 -2.96
C LEU A 26 -13.88 1.65 -2.09
N ARG A 27 -14.46 0.57 -2.60
CA ARG A 27 -14.48 -0.74 -1.93
C ARG A 27 -13.07 -1.27 -1.66
N TYR A 28 -12.13 -1.03 -2.56
CA TYR A 28 -10.73 -1.43 -2.38
C TYR A 28 -10.04 -0.60 -1.29
N GLY A 29 -10.18 0.72 -1.34
CA GLY A 29 -9.58 1.64 -0.37
C GLY A 29 -10.17 1.54 1.04
N SER A 30 -11.42 1.09 1.17
CA SER A 30 -12.09 0.87 2.45
C SER A 30 -11.90 -0.54 3.03
N ARG A 31 -11.18 -1.44 2.34
CA ARG A 31 -10.93 -2.78 2.88
C ARG A 31 -10.15 -2.67 4.20
N PRO A 32 -10.65 -3.26 5.29
CA PRO A 32 -9.92 -3.27 6.55
C PRO A 32 -8.64 -4.11 6.44
N ALA A 33 -7.67 -3.82 7.31
CA ALA A 33 -6.41 -4.55 7.40
C ALA A 33 -6.56 -6.00 7.95
N PHE A 34 -7.79 -6.43 8.23
CA PHE A 34 -8.13 -7.73 8.76
C PHE A 34 -9.37 -8.27 8.03
N ALA A 35 -9.58 -9.59 8.07
CA ALA A 35 -10.71 -10.22 7.41
C ALA A 35 -11.99 -10.03 8.24
N LEU A 36 -13.05 -9.49 7.62
CA LEU A 36 -14.30 -9.09 8.28
C LEU A 36 -15.12 -10.28 8.80
N GLU A 37 -14.92 -11.47 8.23
CA GLU A 37 -15.63 -12.71 8.57
C GLU A 37 -15.10 -13.41 9.83
N ARG A 38 -13.94 -12.98 10.33
CA ARG A 38 -13.23 -13.61 11.45
C ARG A 38 -13.54 -13.08 12.85
N PRO A 39 -13.72 -11.77 13.07
CA PRO A 39 -14.08 -11.28 14.39
C PRO A 39 -15.48 -11.79 14.77
N ARG A 40 -15.58 -12.45 15.93
CA ARG A 40 -16.84 -12.89 16.51
C ARG A 40 -17.02 -12.24 17.87
N GLU A 41 -18.16 -11.62 18.08
CA GLU A 41 -18.54 -11.05 19.37
C GLU A 41 -19.01 -12.17 20.30
N ILE A 42 -18.52 -12.15 21.54
CA ILE A 42 -18.96 -13.05 22.60
C ILE A 42 -19.44 -12.15 23.74
N ASP A 43 -20.76 -12.09 23.93
CA ASP A 43 -21.37 -11.38 25.05
C ASP A 43 -20.98 -12.06 26.39
N PRO A 44 -20.67 -11.31 27.47
CA PRO A 44 -20.79 -9.85 27.62
C PRO A 44 -19.51 -9.06 27.32
N ASP A 45 -18.38 -9.73 27.05
CA ASP A 45 -17.16 -9.22 26.38
C ASP A 45 -16.07 -10.32 26.51
N PRO A 46 -15.60 -10.96 25.43
CA PRO A 46 -14.73 -10.29 24.45
C PRO A 46 -14.91 -10.70 22.97
N LEU A 47 -14.44 -9.84 22.05
CA LEU A 47 -14.28 -10.15 20.64
C LEU A 47 -13.15 -11.17 20.42
N VAL A 48 -13.47 -12.29 19.76
CA VAL A 48 -12.50 -13.29 19.34
C VAL A 48 -12.15 -13.08 17.87
N HIS A 49 -10.87 -12.86 17.59
CA HIS A 49 -10.33 -12.84 16.25
C HIS A 49 -9.42 -14.05 16.03
N GLU A 50 -9.79 -14.93 15.10
CA GLU A 50 -8.96 -16.06 14.71
C GLU A 50 -7.80 -15.62 13.81
N ARG A 51 -6.59 -16.01 14.21
CA ARG A 51 -5.35 -15.76 13.46
C ARG A 51 -5.08 -16.94 12.53
N VAL A 52 -4.65 -16.63 11.31
CA VAL A 52 -4.20 -17.64 10.33
C VAL A 52 -2.90 -18.33 10.78
N LYS A 53 -2.01 -17.59 11.46
CA LYS A 53 -0.74 -18.09 11.98
C LYS A 53 -0.78 -18.14 13.50
N ARG A 54 -0.23 -19.22 14.07
CA ARG A 54 -0.05 -19.35 15.52
C ARG A 54 0.79 -18.20 16.05
N GLY A 55 0.31 -17.57 17.11
CA GLY A 55 1.05 -16.57 17.86
C GLY A 55 2.18 -17.19 18.68
N PRO A 56 3.02 -16.35 19.30
CA PRO A 56 3.95 -16.79 20.33
C PRO A 56 3.21 -17.59 21.41
N GLY A 57 3.70 -18.79 21.74
CA GLY A 57 3.03 -19.70 22.68
C GLY A 57 1.93 -20.58 22.07
N GLY A 58 1.75 -20.57 20.75
CA GLY A 58 0.85 -21.50 20.05
C GLY A 58 -0.62 -21.07 19.98
N SER A 59 -0.96 -19.88 20.48
CA SER A 59 -2.32 -19.34 20.44
C SER A 59 -2.80 -19.07 19.02
N VAL A 60 -4.01 -19.51 18.69
CA VAL A 60 -4.65 -19.30 17.38
C VAL A 60 -5.74 -18.23 17.41
N SER A 61 -6.20 -17.84 18.61
CA SER A 61 -7.21 -16.81 18.81
C SER A 61 -6.62 -15.60 19.52
N LEU A 62 -7.12 -14.43 19.16
CA LEU A 62 -6.85 -13.17 19.82
C LEU A 62 -8.15 -12.70 20.46
N MET A 63 -8.15 -12.64 21.79
CA MET A 63 -9.28 -12.20 22.60
C MET A 63 -9.06 -10.75 23.00
N LEU A 64 -9.98 -9.86 22.60
CA LEU A 64 -9.90 -8.41 22.86
C LEU A 64 -11.27 -7.87 23.25
N THR A 65 -11.31 -6.89 24.14
CA THR A 65 -12.50 -6.04 24.23
C THR A 65 -12.61 -5.17 22.96
N PRO A 66 -13.81 -4.67 22.61
CA PRO A 66 -13.98 -3.72 21.52
C PRO A 66 -13.03 -2.52 21.61
N MET A 67 -12.78 -2.02 22.82
CA MET A 67 -11.86 -0.89 23.01
C MET A 67 -10.41 -1.26 22.74
N GLN A 68 -9.96 -2.45 23.20
CA GLN A 68 -8.62 -2.94 22.91
C GLN A 68 -8.39 -3.19 21.42
N LEU A 69 -9.44 -3.57 20.67
CA LEU A 69 -9.36 -3.67 19.22
C LEU A 69 -9.14 -2.27 18.60
N LEU A 70 -9.94 -1.28 18.99
CA LEU A 70 -9.82 0.09 18.47
C LEU A 70 -8.44 0.68 18.76
N ASP A 71 -7.90 0.50 19.96
CA ASP A 71 -6.56 0.98 20.32
C ASP A 71 -5.48 0.38 19.41
N ARG A 72 -5.56 -0.92 19.14
CA ARG A 72 -4.60 -1.61 18.25
C ARG A 72 -4.72 -1.17 16.80
N LEU A 73 -5.95 -0.89 16.33
CA LEU A 73 -6.17 -0.35 14.99
C LEU A 73 -5.63 1.07 14.87
N ALA A 74 -5.87 1.91 15.88
CA ALA A 74 -5.36 3.28 15.93
C ALA A 74 -3.83 3.31 15.92
N ALA A 75 -3.16 2.35 16.55
CA ALA A 75 -1.70 2.23 16.55
C ALA A 75 -1.09 1.99 15.15
N LEU A 76 -1.86 1.50 14.17
CA LEU A 76 -1.41 1.35 12.78
C LEU A 76 -1.35 2.69 12.04
N ILE A 77 -2.09 3.70 12.51
CA ILE A 77 -2.09 5.03 11.91
C ILE A 77 -0.81 5.72 12.36
N PRO A 78 0.11 6.06 11.44
CA PRO A 78 1.35 6.74 11.81
C PRO A 78 0.99 8.08 12.46
N PRO A 79 1.73 8.50 13.51
CA PRO A 79 1.45 9.74 14.21
C PRO A 79 1.51 10.94 13.25
N PRO A 80 0.65 11.95 13.46
CA PRO A 80 0.58 13.10 12.58
C PRO A 80 1.92 13.85 12.54
N SER A 81 2.17 14.52 11.42
CA SER A 81 3.33 15.40 11.19
C SER A 81 4.71 14.73 11.15
N LYS A 82 4.79 13.39 10.99
CA LYS A 82 6.06 12.71 10.71
C LYS A 82 6.22 12.46 9.21
N HIS A 83 7.37 12.84 8.65
CA HIS A 83 7.73 12.51 7.26
C HIS A 83 7.78 10.99 7.09
N ARG A 84 6.80 10.44 6.37
CA ARG A 84 6.71 9.00 6.06
C ARG A 84 7.77 8.56 5.05
N HIS A 85 8.15 9.46 4.15
CA HIS A 85 9.25 9.25 3.22
C HIS A 85 10.50 9.95 3.75
N ARG A 86 11.47 9.16 4.20
CA ARG A 86 12.81 9.65 4.53
C ARG A 86 13.71 9.33 3.35
N TYR A 87 14.22 10.35 2.70
CA TYR A 87 15.22 10.17 1.66
C TYR A 87 16.55 9.83 2.32
N HIS A 88 17.16 8.74 1.86
CA HIS A 88 18.47 8.28 2.32
C HIS A 88 19.49 8.44 1.20
N GLY A 89 20.77 8.51 1.56
CA GLY A 89 21.88 8.62 0.61
C GLY A 89 22.40 10.04 0.43
N VAL A 90 23.59 10.15 -0.16
CA VAL A 90 24.39 11.39 -0.23
C VAL A 90 23.71 12.55 -0.97
N LEU A 91 22.68 12.25 -1.77
CA LEU A 91 21.86 13.23 -2.47
C LEU A 91 20.51 13.48 -1.80
N ALA A 92 20.25 13.02 -0.58
CA ALA A 92 19.00 13.33 0.11
C ALA A 92 18.90 14.84 0.43
N PRO A 93 17.71 15.47 0.34
CA PRO A 93 17.56 16.93 0.40
C PRO A 93 18.19 17.62 1.62
N ASN A 94 18.17 16.97 2.78
CA ASN A 94 18.67 17.53 4.06
C ASN A 94 19.94 16.82 4.56
N LEU A 95 20.72 16.16 3.68
CA LEU A 95 21.95 15.48 4.11
C LEU A 95 23.17 16.43 4.04
N PRO A 96 24.02 16.51 5.08
CA PRO A 96 25.16 17.44 5.09
C PRO A 96 26.14 17.27 3.91
N LEU A 97 26.28 16.05 3.40
CA LEU A 97 27.18 15.77 2.27
C LEU A 97 26.61 16.20 0.91
N ARG A 98 25.32 16.55 0.83
CA ARG A 98 24.67 16.88 -0.44
C ARG A 98 25.34 18.07 -1.11
N GLU A 99 25.57 19.16 -0.40
CA GLU A 99 26.19 20.37 -0.95
C GLU A 99 27.57 20.08 -1.54
N ALA A 100 28.42 19.40 -0.78
CA ALA A 100 29.76 19.02 -1.20
C ALA A 100 29.74 18.08 -2.43
N VAL A 101 28.80 17.15 -2.49
CA VAL A 101 28.64 16.23 -3.63
C VAL A 101 28.11 16.97 -4.86
N THR A 102 27.09 17.83 -4.70
CA THR A 102 26.53 18.61 -5.80
C THR A 102 27.51 19.64 -6.35
N ALA A 103 28.37 20.23 -5.51
CA ALA A 103 29.40 21.19 -5.93
C ALA A 103 30.49 20.54 -6.81
N ARG A 104 30.73 19.23 -6.65
CA ARG A 104 31.70 18.47 -7.47
C ARG A 104 31.08 17.93 -8.76
N ALA A 105 29.78 18.04 -8.94
CA ALA A 105 29.13 17.67 -10.19
C ALA A 105 29.51 18.72 -11.26
N GLN A 106 30.37 18.33 -12.20
CA GLN A 106 30.58 19.15 -13.39
C GLN A 106 29.31 19.10 -14.24
N PRO A 107 28.87 20.23 -14.83
CA PRO A 107 27.77 20.22 -15.78
C PRO A 107 28.21 19.37 -16.97
N THR A 108 27.77 18.11 -16.99
CA THR A 108 27.88 17.33 -18.22
C THR A 108 26.80 17.89 -19.12
N GLU A 109 27.19 18.44 -20.27
CA GLU A 109 26.29 19.03 -21.30
C GLU A 109 25.25 18.04 -21.84
N ARG A 110 25.20 16.81 -21.32
CA ARG A 110 24.01 15.97 -21.37
C ARG A 110 22.98 16.48 -20.36
N ALA A 111 22.43 17.66 -20.64
CA ALA A 111 21.04 17.90 -20.35
C ALA A 111 20.24 16.90 -21.19
N VAL A 112 20.04 15.70 -20.66
CA VAL A 112 18.87 14.92 -21.07
C VAL A 112 17.73 15.81 -20.60
N ALA A 113 17.16 16.59 -21.53
CA ALA A 113 15.92 17.33 -21.31
C ALA A 113 15.01 16.40 -20.52
N PRO A 114 14.35 16.85 -19.43
CA PRO A 114 13.51 15.99 -18.62
C PRO A 114 12.64 15.23 -19.61
N THR A 115 12.89 13.93 -19.77
CA THR A 115 12.15 13.13 -20.73
C THR A 115 10.74 13.31 -20.27
N ARG A 116 9.96 14.11 -21.00
CA ARG A 116 8.53 14.20 -20.77
C ARG A 116 8.13 12.74 -20.72
N ILE A 117 7.69 12.27 -19.55
CA ILE A 117 7.10 10.94 -19.47
C ILE A 117 5.90 11.08 -20.37
N GLU A 118 6.11 10.75 -21.64
CA GLU A 118 5.08 10.75 -22.64
C GLU A 118 4.09 9.76 -22.06
N SER A 119 2.87 10.25 -21.80
CA SER A 119 1.81 9.38 -21.32
C SER A 119 1.84 8.18 -22.25
N LEU A 120 2.24 7.02 -21.74
CA LEU A 120 2.29 5.80 -22.54
C LEU A 120 0.88 5.67 -23.11
N ARG A 121 0.73 5.94 -24.41
CA ARG A 121 -0.49 5.54 -25.08
C ARG A 121 -0.53 4.03 -24.86
N PRO A 122 -1.60 3.48 -24.29
CA PRO A 122 -1.64 2.05 -24.02
C PRO A 122 -1.38 1.36 -25.35
N HIS A 123 -0.21 0.73 -25.48
CA HIS A 123 -0.01 -0.21 -26.55
C HIS A 123 -0.88 -1.39 -26.17
N ALA A 124 -2.04 -1.47 -26.81
CA ALA A 124 -2.86 -2.66 -26.84
C ALA A 124 -2.10 -3.76 -27.60
N ALA A 125 -0.95 -4.19 -27.07
CA ALA A 125 -0.53 -5.56 -27.28
C ALA A 125 -1.44 -6.39 -26.39
N ALA A 126 -2.20 -7.27 -27.04
CA ALA A 126 -3.05 -8.27 -26.40
C ALA A 126 -2.19 -9.18 -25.51
N ALA A 127 -1.84 -8.71 -24.32
CA ALA A 127 -1.51 -9.58 -23.21
C ALA A 127 -2.86 -10.13 -22.75
N GLU A 128 -3.25 -11.27 -23.32
CA GLU A 128 -4.32 -12.10 -22.78
C GLU A 128 -4.14 -12.15 -21.26
N SER A 129 -5.10 -11.54 -20.57
CA SER A 129 -5.01 -11.34 -19.14
C SER A 129 -5.05 -12.71 -18.47
N LEU A 130 -3.91 -13.15 -17.92
CA LEU A 130 -3.80 -14.24 -16.95
C LEU A 130 -4.81 -14.08 -15.78
N HIS A 131 -5.36 -12.87 -15.60
CA HIS A 131 -6.44 -12.56 -14.67
C HIS A 131 -7.76 -13.27 -14.98
N ARG A 132 -8.11 -13.55 -16.26
CA ARG A 132 -9.32 -14.33 -16.59
C ARG A 132 -9.23 -15.81 -16.16
N GLN A 133 -8.02 -16.33 -15.92
CA GLN A 133 -7.81 -17.71 -15.47
C GLN A 133 -7.79 -17.87 -13.94
N ALA A 134 -7.62 -16.80 -13.18
CA ALA A 134 -7.59 -16.86 -11.71
C ALA A 134 -9.00 -16.95 -11.08
N ASP A 135 -10.03 -16.45 -11.77
CA ASP A 135 -11.42 -16.47 -11.28
C ASP A 135 -12.10 -17.86 -11.34
N GLN A 136 -11.49 -18.86 -11.98
CA GLN A 136 -12.08 -20.21 -12.08
C GLN A 136 -11.71 -21.14 -10.91
N ARG A 137 -10.93 -20.68 -9.92
CA ARG A 137 -10.41 -21.56 -8.85
C ARG A 137 -10.89 -21.25 -7.44
N ILE A 138 -11.80 -20.30 -7.26
CA ILE A 138 -12.43 -20.07 -5.95
C ILE A 138 -13.94 -20.19 -6.15
N ALA A 139 -14.39 -21.45 -6.22
CA ALA A 139 -15.78 -21.79 -5.97
C ALA A 139 -16.05 -21.68 -4.46
N TRP A 140 -17.17 -21.06 -4.13
CA TRP A 140 -17.72 -20.89 -2.78
C TRP A 140 -17.90 -22.21 -2.03
#